data_AF-A0A150US36-F1
#
_entry.id   AF-A0A150US36-F1
#
_cell.length_a   1.000
_cell.length_b   1.000
_cell.length_c   1.000
_cell.angle_alpha   90.00
_cell.angle_beta   90.00
_cell.angle_gamma   90.00
#
_symmetry.space_group_name_H-M   'P 1'
#
loop_
_entity.id
_entity.type
_entity.pdbx_description
1 polymer ?
#
loop_
_entity_poly.entity_id
_entity_poly.type
_entity_poly.pdbx_seq_one_letter_code
_entity_poly.pdbx_strand_id
1 'polypeptide(L)'
;MKGFEAVVYEQALLKAENAALRAENQQQKQKRARYKGFIQQGGSLTIQQGQEAVQKRVVKEQFSKNIENIDPTILGEQPNGPQKKALSRCSKCGSFVHNARTCNL
;
A
#
# COMPACT_ATOMS: atom_id res chain seq x y z
N MET A 1 -25.07 -6.21 -35.48
CA MET A 1 -24.88 -7.43 -34.67
C MET A 1 -24.46 -7.02 -33.26
N LYS A 2 -25.41 -6.77 -32.36
CA LYS A 2 -25.12 -6.18 -31.03
C LYS A 2 -24.34 -7.11 -30.08
N GLY A 3 -24.46 -8.42 -30.25
CA GLY A 3 -23.74 -9.41 -29.42
C GLY A 3 -22.24 -9.45 -29.69
N PHE A 4 -21.81 -9.23 -30.94
CA PHE A 4 -20.38 -9.21 -31.28
C PHE A 4 -19.68 -7.99 -30.67
N GLU A 5 -20.33 -6.83 -30.70
CA GLU A 5 -19.82 -5.59 -30.09
C GLU A 5 -19.64 -5.72 -28.57
N ALA A 6 -20.61 -6.35 -27.88
CA ALA A 6 -20.51 -6.62 -26.44
C ALA A 6 -19.32 -7.53 -26.10
N VAL A 7 -19.12 -8.60 -26.86
CA VAL A 7 -17.99 -9.52 -26.68
C VAL A 7 -16.64 -8.84 -26.93
N VAL A 8 -16.56 -7.96 -27.93
CA VAL A 8 -15.33 -7.20 -28.21
C VAL A 8 -15.01 -6.23 -27.07
N TYR A 9 -16.03 -5.57 -26.53
CA TYR A 9 -15.87 -4.66 -25.41
C TYR A 9 -15.40 -5.39 -24.14
N GLU A 10 -16.06 -6.50 -23.79
CA GLU A 10 -15.66 -7.35 -22.66
C GLU A 10 -14.23 -7.87 -22.84
N GLN A 11 -13.85 -8.30 -24.05
CA GLN A 11 -12.50 -8.76 -24.35
C GLN A 11 -11.46 -7.66 -24.18
N ALA A 12 -11.80 -6.41 -24.51
CA ALA A 12 -10.91 -5.28 -24.30
C ALA A 12 -10.69 -5.01 -22.80
N LEU A 13 -11.76 -5.03 -22.00
CA LEU A 13 -11.69 -4.89 -20.54
C LEU A 13 -10.82 -5.99 -19.91
N LEU A 14 -11.09 -7.25 -20.25
CA LEU A 14 -10.35 -8.40 -19.74
C LEU A 14 -8.85 -8.31 -20.08
N LYS A 15 -8.51 -7.85 -21.30
CA LYS A 15 -7.10 -7.65 -21.68
C LYS A 15 -6.42 -6.57 -20.84
N ALA A 16 -7.12 -5.46 -20.57
CA ALA A 16 -6.59 -4.37 -19.75
C ALA A 16 -6.35 -4.82 -18.30
N GLU A 17 -7.33 -5.50 -17.69
CA GLU A 17 -7.20 -6.05 -16.34
C GLU A 17 -6.08 -7.09 -16.26
N ASN A 18 -5.97 -7.99 -17.25
CA ASN A 18 -4.91 -8.99 -17.27
C ASN A 18 -3.52 -8.34 -17.38
N ALA A 19 -3.40 -7.28 -18.18
CA ALA A 19 -2.16 -6.52 -18.29
C ALA A 19 -1.78 -5.86 -16.95
N ALA A 20 -2.74 -5.23 -16.28
CA ALA A 20 -2.54 -4.62 -14.96
C ALA A 20 -2.11 -5.66 -13.91
N LEU A 21 -2.81 -6.81 -13.85
CA LEU A 21 -2.50 -7.91 -12.93
C LEU A 21 -1.10 -8.50 -13.18
N ARG A 22 -0.68 -8.60 -14.45
CA ARG A 22 0.66 -9.06 -14.80
C ARG A 22 1.74 -8.06 -14.38
N ALA A 23 1.51 -6.77 -14.62
CA ALA A 23 2.44 -5.73 -14.20
C ALA A 23 2.63 -5.72 -12.67
N GLU A 24 1.53 -5.80 -11.91
CA GLU A 24 1.61 -5.86 -10.44
C GLU A 24 2.32 -7.12 -9.96
N ASN A 25 2.00 -8.29 -10.53
CA ASN A 25 2.69 -9.53 -10.21
C ASN A 25 4.19 -9.45 -10.47
N GLN A 26 4.61 -8.84 -11.57
CA GLN A 26 6.02 -8.65 -11.88
C GLN A 26 6.70 -7.76 -10.85
N GLN A 27 6.07 -6.67 -10.43
CA GLN A 27 6.58 -5.82 -9.35
C GLN A 27 6.69 -6.59 -8.03
N GLN A 28 5.67 -7.39 -7.67
CA GLN A 28 5.72 -8.22 -6.47
C GLN A 28 6.84 -9.26 -6.53
N LYS A 29 7.03 -9.93 -7.67
CA LYS A 29 8.14 -10.87 -7.89
C LYS A 29 9.50 -10.19 -7.71
N GLN A 30 9.68 -9.00 -8.28
CA GLN A 30 10.90 -8.21 -8.11
C GLN A 30 11.15 -7.84 -6.64
N LYS A 31 10.11 -7.38 -5.92
CA LYS A 31 10.20 -7.07 -4.48
C LYS A 31 10.61 -8.30 -3.67
N ARG A 32 9.96 -9.45 -3.91
CA ARG A 32 10.29 -10.72 -3.23
C ARG A 32 11.71 -11.18 -3.54
N ALA A 33 12.16 -11.06 -4.78
CA ALA A 33 13.52 -11.42 -5.18
C ALA A 33 14.57 -10.54 -4.48
N ARG A 34 14.37 -9.21 -4.45
CA ARG A 34 15.24 -8.27 -3.71
C ARG A 34 15.32 -8.62 -2.23
N TYR A 35 14.18 -8.89 -1.59
CA TYR A 35 14.13 -9.24 -0.17
C TYR A 35 14.81 -10.59 0.13
N LYS A 36 14.58 -11.61 -0.70
CA LYS A 36 15.27 -12.92 -0.56
C LYS A 36 16.78 -12.78 -0.72
N GLY A 37 17.26 -12.01 -1.70
CA GLY A 37 18.69 -11.73 -1.85
C GLY A 37 19.29 -11.01 -0.64
N PHE A 38 18.57 -10.02 -0.11
CA PHE A 38 18.97 -9.29 1.10
C PHE A 38 19.11 -10.20 2.33
N ILE A 39 18.15 -11.11 2.55
CA ILE A 39 18.23 -12.09 3.66
C ILE A 39 19.36 -13.11 3.44
N GLN A 40 19.48 -13.67 2.23
CA GLN A 40 20.48 -14.70 1.92
C GLN A 40 21.91 -14.19 2.07
N GLN A 41 22.16 -12.90 1.81
CA GLN A 41 23.46 -12.25 2.01
C GLN A 41 23.73 -11.86 3.47
N GLY A 42 22.86 -12.24 4.42
CA GLY A 42 23.01 -11.89 5.83
C GLY A 42 22.79 -10.39 6.10
N GLY A 43 21.95 -9.73 5.30
CA GLY A 43 21.71 -8.30 5.38
C GLY A 43 21.21 -7.85 6.75
N SER A 44 22.12 -7.38 7.59
CA SER A 44 21.83 -6.49 8.72
C SER A 44 21.78 -5.08 8.16
N LEU A 45 20.63 -4.39 8.33
CA LEU A 45 20.53 -2.97 7.98
C LEU A 45 21.47 -2.21 8.92
N THR A 46 22.54 -1.62 8.40
CA THR A 46 23.42 -0.80 9.24
C THR A 46 22.64 0.42 9.74
N ILE A 47 23.02 0.95 10.91
CA ILE A 47 22.34 2.13 11.50
C ILE A 47 22.27 3.28 10.49
N GLN A 48 23.33 3.48 9.70
CA GLN A 48 23.40 4.49 8.65
C GLN A 48 22.41 4.23 7.50
N GLN A 49 22.29 2.98 7.03
CA GLN A 49 21.29 2.60 6.03
C GLN A 49 19.86 2.78 6.56
N GLY A 50 19.64 2.53 7.86
CA GLY A 50 18.38 2.82 8.54
C GLY A 50 18.05 4.31 8.59
N GLN A 51 19.03 5.13 8.96
CA GLN A 51 18.89 6.60 8.99
C GLN A 51 18.63 7.17 7.60
N GLU A 52 19.34 6.71 6.58
CA GLU A 52 19.09 7.12 5.19
C GLU A 52 17.71 6.71 4.68
N ALA A 53 17.22 5.53 5.05
CA ALA A 53 15.86 5.09 4.69
C ALA A 53 14.79 5.97 5.34
N VAL A 54 15.01 6.39 6.60
CA VAL A 54 14.13 7.33 7.29
C VAL A 54 14.20 8.72 6.65
N GLN A 55 15.40 9.24 6.35
CA GLN A 55 15.56 10.53 5.68
C GLN A 55 14.91 10.56 4.30
N LYS A 56 15.08 9.50 3.48
CA LYS A 56 14.42 9.38 2.18
C LYS A 56 12.89 9.38 2.30
N ARG A 57 12.33 8.78 3.36
CA ARG A 57 10.89 8.83 3.64
C ARG A 57 10.43 10.23 4.03
N VAL A 58 11.15 10.88 4.94
CA VAL A 58 10.84 12.26 5.39
C VAL A 58 10.88 13.23 4.22
N VAL A 59 11.91 13.16 3.38
CA VAL A 59 12.03 13.98 2.17
C VAL A 59 10.84 13.73 1.24
N LYS A 60 10.49 12.46 0.98
CA LYS A 60 9.32 12.12 0.15
C LYS A 60 8.01 12.66 0.72
N GLU A 61 7.80 12.54 2.04
CA GLU A 61 6.62 13.11 2.71
C GLU A 61 6.59 14.64 2.67
N GLN A 62 7.74 15.30 2.77
CA GLN A 62 7.84 16.75 2.62
C GLN A 62 7.48 17.18 1.20
N PHE A 63 7.94 16.47 0.18
CA PHE A 63 7.52 16.71 -1.20
C PHE A 63 6.01 16.51 -1.39
N SER A 64 5.44 15.45 -0.82
CA SER A 64 3.98 15.22 -0.87
C SER A 64 3.18 16.34 -0.19
N LYS A 65 3.63 16.82 0.99
CA LYS A 65 2.99 17.96 1.68
C LYS A 65 3.13 19.28 0.93
N ASN A 66 4.23 19.49 0.22
CA ASN A 66 4.40 20.68 -0.62
C ASN A 66 3.47 20.65 -1.84
N ILE A 67 3.12 19.46 -2.35
CA ILE A 67 2.11 19.30 -3.40
C ILE A 67 0.69 19.54 -2.87
N GLU A 68 0.40 19.16 -1.61
CA GLU A 68 -0.87 19.46 -0.93
C GLU A 68 -1.09 20.97 -0.64
N ASN A 69 -0.04 21.81 -0.75
CA ASN A 69 -0.15 23.27 -0.66
C ASN A 69 -0.50 23.93 -2.02
N ILE A 70 -0.65 23.14 -3.08
CA ILE A 70 -1.16 23.62 -4.36
C ILE A 70 -2.70 23.63 -4.27
N ASP A 71 -3.31 24.74 -4.70
CA ASP A 71 -4.74 25.00 -4.62
C ASP A 71 -5.57 23.78 -5.09
N PRO A 72 -6.41 23.17 -4.22
CA PRO A 72 -7.18 21.97 -4.53
C PRO A 72 -8.20 22.18 -5.65
N THR A 73 -8.43 23.43 -6.09
CA THR A 73 -9.29 23.74 -7.24
C THR A 73 -8.70 23.25 -8.57
N ILE A 74 -7.38 22.96 -8.65
CA ILE A 74 -6.72 22.48 -9.88
C ILE A 74 -6.69 20.94 -9.97
N LEU A 75 -6.72 20.24 -8.84
CA LEU A 75 -6.62 18.78 -8.77
C LEU A 75 -7.87 18.22 -8.11
N GLY A 76 -8.91 18.04 -8.92
CA GLY A 76 -10.14 17.38 -8.47
C GLY A 76 -9.87 15.93 -8.07
N GLU A 77 -9.52 15.69 -6.81
CA GLU A 77 -9.28 14.34 -6.31
C GLU A 77 -9.80 14.09 -4.88
N GLN A 78 -10.33 12.88 -4.75
CA GLN A 78 -10.96 12.26 -3.59
C GLN A 78 -10.03 12.12 -2.37
N PRO A 79 -10.60 12.02 -1.14
CA PRO A 79 -9.81 11.93 0.08
C PRO A 79 -9.21 10.53 0.27
N ASN A 80 -7.98 10.31 -0.23
CA ASN A 80 -7.14 9.18 0.13
C ASN A 80 -6.14 9.56 1.22
N GLY A 81 -6.64 9.87 2.41
CA GLY A 81 -5.82 10.03 3.63
C GLY A 81 -5.71 8.71 4.40
N PRO A 82 -4.59 8.45 5.11
CA PRO A 82 -4.44 7.26 5.95
C PRO A 82 -5.48 7.30 7.08
N GLN A 83 -6.49 6.43 6.99
CA GLN A 83 -7.52 6.32 8.01
C GLN A 83 -6.87 5.93 9.35
N LYS A 84 -7.02 6.78 10.36
CA LYS A 84 -6.60 6.50 11.74
C LYS A 84 -7.31 5.22 12.19
N LYS A 85 -6.58 4.13 12.35
CA LYS A 85 -7.13 2.86 12.85
C LYS A 85 -7.77 3.12 14.21
N ALA A 86 -9.06 2.84 14.35
CA ALA A 86 -9.76 2.93 15.61
C ALA A 86 -9.06 2.06 16.67
N LEU A 87 -9.06 2.52 17.93
CA LEU A 87 -8.51 1.78 19.06
C LEU A 87 -9.20 0.41 19.17
N SER A 88 -8.40 -0.65 19.17
CA SER A 88 -8.86 -2.04 19.28
C SER A 88 -9.55 -2.28 20.63
N ARG A 89 -10.78 -2.80 20.60
CA ARG A 89 -11.47 -3.33 21.80
C ARG A 89 -11.22 -4.82 21.95
N CYS A 90 -11.21 -5.32 23.18
CA CYS A 90 -11.22 -6.75 23.49
C CYS A 90 -12.51 -7.38 22.94
N SER A 91 -12.40 -8.40 22.10
CA SER A 91 -13.58 -9.08 21.54
C SER A 91 -14.34 -9.95 22.55
N LYS A 92 -13.74 -10.26 23.72
CA LYS A 92 -14.40 -11.02 24.79
C LYS A 92 -15.22 -10.14 25.73
N CYS A 93 -14.68 -9.00 26.17
CA CYS A 93 -15.28 -8.15 27.20
C CYS A 93 -15.52 -6.70 26.79
N GLY A 94 -15.16 -6.31 25.56
CA GLY A 94 -15.34 -4.95 25.03
C GLY A 94 -14.38 -3.90 25.59
N SER A 95 -13.49 -4.24 26.54
CA SER A 95 -12.52 -3.29 27.13
C SER A 95 -11.46 -2.86 26.14
N PHE A 96 -11.05 -1.59 26.20
CA PHE A 96 -9.94 -1.04 25.41
C PHE A 96 -8.57 -1.22 26.08
N VAL A 97 -8.54 -1.68 27.33
CA VAL A 97 -7.31 -1.77 28.15
C VAL A 97 -6.47 -2.99 27.77
N HIS A 98 -7.12 -4.03 27.25
CA HIS A 98 -6.47 -5.30 26.91
C HIS A 98 -7.09 -5.92 25.66
N ASN A 99 -6.46 -6.97 25.14
CA ASN A 99 -6.98 -7.73 24.00
C ASN A 99 -7.52 -9.09 24.45
N ALA A 100 -8.18 -9.82 23.55
CA ALA A 100 -8.81 -11.09 23.88
C ALA A 100 -7.85 -12.19 24.39
N ARG A 101 -6.54 -12.06 24.12
CA ARG A 101 -5.52 -13.04 24.54
C ARG A 101 -5.14 -12.90 26.01
N THR A 102 -5.29 -11.71 26.58
CA THR A 102 -4.99 -11.41 27.99
C THR A 102 -6.26 -11.11 28.79
N CYS A 103 -7.41 -11.59 28.30
CA CYS A 103 -8.68 -11.38 28.96
C CYS A 103 -8.89 -12.47 30.01
N ASN A 104 -9.18 -12.04 31.24
CA ASN A 104 -9.45 -12.90 32.40
C ASN A 104 -10.95 -13.16 32.62
N LEU A 105 -11.77 -12.81 31.63
CA LEU A 105 -13.20 -13.13 31.55
C LEU A 105 -13.41 -14.37 30.67
#